data_AF-N9QX68-F1
#
_entry.id   AF-N9QX68-F1
#
_cell.length_a   1.000
_cell.length_b   1.000
_cell.length_c   1.000
_cell.angle_alpha   90.00
_cell.angle_beta   90.00
_cell.angle_gamma   90.00
#
_symmetry.space_group_name_H-M   'P 1'
#
loop_
_entity.id
_entity.type
_entity.pdbx_description
1 polymer ?
#
loop_
_entity_poly.entity_id
_entity_poly.type
_entity_poly.pdbx_seq_one_letter_code
_entity_poly.pdbx_strand_id
1 'polypeptide(L)'
;MLKKSIGIALLCIAGQSYSADIIVTTTEDIEKDDKECSLREAVEYVNRGLAKSGFMGCGGENSSSTIILKEKNTYVLNQHIAIKKSLTIRAVAESDGEFSTDEKALGLHNAHIQMKGTDNLFRINSTDTLVQLNLKELDLEGCGKTSCAEQGGLIYNKGQLILEYNRLFNAAANLGGAIYNAGKFGQNLTSRAQIKNSLIENNKAQRGGILYSELPAFLIYQSVLKNNQTLDNSATNIYSAGQFADSSKDQGISGEVLSKLSLKSKHVFFSELV
;
A
#
# COMPACT_ATOMS: atom_id res chain seq x y z
N MET A 1 8.83 -70.66 20.21
CA MET A 1 7.61 -69.99 19.72
C MET A 1 7.52 -68.60 20.35
N LEU A 2 7.90 -67.55 19.61
CA LEU A 2 7.87 -66.17 20.11
C LEU A 2 7.03 -65.34 19.13
N LYS A 3 5.82 -64.96 19.53
CA LYS A 3 4.87 -64.20 18.71
C LYS A 3 5.27 -62.71 18.74
N LYS A 4 5.69 -62.16 17.59
CA LYS A 4 5.92 -60.71 17.42
C LYS A 4 4.57 -60.04 17.20
N SER A 5 4.14 -59.21 18.14
CA SER A 5 3.01 -58.30 17.97
C SER A 5 3.53 -57.00 17.36
N ILE A 6 3.06 -56.65 16.17
CA ILE A 6 3.34 -55.36 15.52
C ILE A 6 2.13 -54.47 15.81
N GLY A 7 2.30 -53.52 16.72
CA GLY A 7 1.34 -52.43 16.94
C GLY A 7 1.51 -51.38 15.85
N ILE A 8 0.51 -51.23 14.99
CA ILE A 8 0.43 -50.14 14.02
C ILE A 8 -0.08 -48.91 14.78
N ALA A 9 0.82 -47.98 15.06
CA ALA A 9 0.48 -46.66 15.57
C ALA A 9 -0.22 -45.86 14.46
N LEU A 10 -1.46 -45.46 14.70
CA LEU A 10 -2.22 -44.57 13.83
C LEU A 10 -1.59 -43.17 13.90
N LEU A 11 -0.95 -42.73 12.82
CA LEU A 11 -0.41 -41.39 12.68
C LEU A 11 -1.57 -40.42 12.41
N CYS A 12 -1.99 -39.64 13.40
CA CYS A 12 -2.94 -38.55 13.21
C CYS A 12 -2.29 -37.45 12.35
N ILE A 13 -2.68 -37.37 11.09
CA ILE A 13 -2.34 -36.24 10.22
C ILE A 13 -3.22 -35.07 10.65
N ALA A 14 -2.66 -34.10 11.37
CA ALA A 14 -3.31 -32.83 11.61
C ALA A 14 -3.40 -32.07 10.28
N GLY A 15 -4.62 -31.85 9.78
CA GLY A 15 -4.86 -31.00 8.62
C GLY A 15 -4.51 -29.56 8.96
N GLN A 16 -3.50 -29.00 8.29
CA GLN A 16 -3.27 -27.56 8.32
C GLN A 16 -4.41 -26.90 7.53
N SER A 17 -5.22 -26.08 8.19
CA SER A 17 -6.16 -25.21 7.48
C SER A 17 -5.33 -24.13 6.78
N TYR A 18 -5.07 -24.31 5.49
CA TYR A 18 -4.47 -23.25 4.68
C TYR A 18 -5.49 -22.12 4.56
N SER A 19 -5.07 -20.91 4.95
CA SER A 19 -5.89 -19.72 4.77
C SER A 19 -5.91 -19.36 3.28
N ALA A 20 -7.09 -19.14 2.71
CA ALA A 20 -7.24 -18.80 1.31
C ALA A 20 -7.08 -17.28 1.11
N ASP A 21 -6.23 -16.86 0.19
CA ASP A 21 -6.13 -15.45 -0.20
C ASP A 21 -7.43 -15.00 -0.92
N ILE A 22 -7.77 -13.71 -0.82
CA ILE A 22 -8.95 -13.12 -1.48
C ILE A 22 -8.57 -12.74 -2.92
N ILE A 23 -9.17 -13.38 -3.91
CA ILE A 23 -8.86 -13.14 -5.32
C ILE A 23 -9.85 -12.13 -5.91
N VAL A 24 -9.35 -11.04 -6.46
CA VAL A 24 -10.17 -10.06 -7.20
C VAL A 24 -10.41 -10.58 -8.61
N THR A 25 -11.68 -10.73 -8.98
CA THR A 25 -12.10 -11.35 -10.25
C THR A 25 -12.63 -10.36 -11.27
N THR A 26 -12.94 -9.12 -10.87
CA THR A 26 -13.31 -8.04 -11.78
C THR A 26 -12.41 -6.83 -11.64
N THR A 27 -12.25 -6.10 -12.74
CA THR A 27 -11.43 -4.88 -12.81
C THR A 27 -12.23 -3.59 -12.61
N GLU A 28 -13.55 -3.72 -12.57
CA GLU A 28 -14.47 -2.62 -12.39
C GLU A 28 -14.60 -2.23 -10.92
N ASP A 29 -14.87 -0.94 -10.68
CA ASP A 29 -15.19 -0.44 -9.35
C ASP A 29 -16.69 -0.59 -9.09
N ILE A 30 -17.10 -1.75 -8.58
CA ILE A 30 -18.49 -2.10 -8.33
C ILE A 30 -18.73 -2.46 -6.87
N GLU A 31 -19.97 -2.26 -6.42
CA GLU A 31 -20.49 -2.78 -5.15
C GLU A 31 -21.82 -3.46 -5.47
N LYS A 32 -21.80 -4.77 -5.63
CA LYS A 32 -22.96 -5.55 -6.06
C LYS A 32 -22.88 -6.96 -5.51
N ASP A 33 -23.99 -7.41 -4.92
CA ASP A 33 -24.10 -8.79 -4.45
C ASP A 33 -24.24 -9.75 -5.63
N ASP A 34 -23.10 -10.15 -6.20
CA ASP A 34 -22.99 -11.15 -7.26
C ASP A 34 -21.78 -12.09 -7.05
N LYS A 35 -21.31 -12.72 -8.12
CA LYS A 35 -20.21 -13.70 -8.07
C LYS A 35 -18.86 -13.08 -8.42
N GLU A 36 -18.84 -11.83 -8.86
CA GLU A 36 -17.62 -11.09 -9.11
C GLU A 36 -17.15 -10.45 -7.80
N CYS A 37 -15.83 -10.35 -7.65
CA CYS A 37 -15.19 -9.75 -6.50
C CYS A 37 -14.36 -8.58 -7.03
N SER A 38 -14.82 -7.36 -6.79
CA SER A 38 -14.04 -6.15 -7.08
C SER A 38 -12.99 -5.89 -6.00
N LEU A 39 -12.03 -5.01 -6.30
CA LEU A 39 -11.05 -4.59 -5.31
C LEU A 39 -11.72 -3.90 -4.10
N ARG A 40 -12.80 -3.16 -4.33
CA ARG A 40 -13.54 -2.47 -3.27
C ARG A 40 -14.24 -3.46 -2.34
N GLU A 41 -14.93 -4.44 -2.89
CA GLU A 41 -15.60 -5.49 -2.12
C GLU A 41 -14.59 -6.33 -1.35
N ALA A 42 -13.45 -6.65 -1.96
CA ALA A 42 -12.38 -7.41 -1.29
C ALA A 42 -11.85 -6.67 -0.05
N VAL A 43 -11.61 -5.35 -0.16
CA VAL A 43 -11.17 -4.56 1.00
C VAL A 43 -12.29 -4.41 2.03
N GLU A 44 -13.54 -4.20 1.61
CA GLU A 44 -14.66 -4.10 2.55
C GLU A 44 -14.91 -5.42 3.30
N TYR A 45 -14.71 -6.56 2.64
CA TYR A 45 -14.71 -7.87 3.30
C TYR A 45 -13.68 -7.97 4.43
N VAL A 46 -12.45 -7.51 4.18
CA VAL A 46 -11.40 -7.45 5.22
C VAL A 46 -11.80 -6.49 6.32
N ASN A 47 -12.27 -5.29 5.98
CA ASN A 47 -12.73 -4.28 6.96
C ASN A 47 -13.83 -4.83 7.89
N ARG A 48 -14.73 -5.66 7.36
CA ARG A 48 -15.80 -6.35 8.09
C ARG A 48 -15.32 -7.49 8.99
N GLY A 49 -14.07 -7.92 8.84
CA GLY A 49 -13.48 -8.96 9.69
C GLY A 49 -13.61 -10.37 9.15
N LEU A 50 -13.62 -10.57 7.82
CA LEU A 50 -13.46 -11.87 7.18
C LEU A 50 -14.55 -12.89 7.59
N ALA A 51 -15.82 -12.49 7.43
CA ALA A 51 -16.95 -13.36 7.75
C ALA A 51 -16.91 -14.66 6.92
N LYS A 52 -17.14 -15.82 7.56
CA LYS A 52 -17.08 -17.13 6.88
C LYS A 52 -17.95 -17.26 5.63
N SER A 53 -19.04 -16.50 5.56
CA SER A 53 -19.94 -16.46 4.40
C SER A 53 -19.36 -15.76 3.16
N GLY A 54 -18.19 -15.13 3.28
CA GLY A 54 -17.71 -14.16 2.29
C GLY A 54 -18.52 -12.87 2.32
N PHE A 55 -18.28 -12.00 1.34
CA PHE A 55 -18.99 -10.75 1.13
C PHE A 55 -18.97 -10.38 -0.36
N MET A 56 -20.14 -10.26 -0.99
CA MET A 56 -20.31 -9.80 -2.38
C MET A 56 -19.30 -10.45 -3.35
N GLY A 57 -19.37 -11.78 -3.48
CA GLY A 57 -18.44 -12.54 -4.33
C GLY A 57 -17.01 -12.71 -3.81
N CYS A 58 -16.61 -11.98 -2.76
CA CYS A 58 -15.26 -12.03 -2.20
C CYS A 58 -15.13 -12.98 -0.99
N GLY A 59 -14.05 -13.75 -0.98
CA GLY A 59 -13.60 -14.53 0.19
C GLY A 59 -14.50 -15.72 0.53
N GLY A 60 -14.48 -16.11 1.81
CA GLY A 60 -15.21 -17.27 2.33
C GLY A 60 -14.54 -17.88 3.55
N GLU A 61 -14.82 -19.16 3.80
CA GLU A 61 -14.20 -19.88 4.91
C GLU A 61 -12.67 -19.92 4.75
N ASN A 62 -11.97 -19.65 5.86
CA ASN A 62 -10.51 -19.58 5.93
C ASN A 62 -9.86 -18.41 5.19
N SER A 63 -10.59 -17.37 4.76
CA SER A 63 -9.93 -16.23 4.09
C SER A 63 -8.87 -15.54 4.94
N SER A 64 -7.79 -15.08 4.30
CA SER A 64 -6.74 -14.26 4.89
C SER A 64 -7.02 -12.76 4.67
N SER A 65 -6.22 -11.87 5.27
CA SER A 65 -6.22 -10.42 4.97
C SER A 65 -5.32 -10.06 3.77
N THR A 66 -5.05 -11.03 2.88
CA THR A 66 -4.28 -10.83 1.65
C THR A 66 -5.23 -10.81 0.46
N ILE A 67 -5.16 -9.74 -0.32
CA ILE A 67 -5.91 -9.52 -1.55
C ILE A 67 -4.95 -9.69 -2.73
N ILE A 68 -5.39 -10.46 -3.71
CA ILE A 68 -4.62 -10.86 -4.88
C ILE A 68 -5.21 -10.21 -6.12
N LEU A 69 -4.35 -9.48 -6.82
CA LEU A 69 -4.60 -8.92 -8.13
C LEU A 69 -3.83 -9.72 -9.20
N LYS A 70 -4.41 -9.82 -10.38
CA LYS A 70 -3.74 -10.40 -11.54
C LYS A 70 -2.76 -9.38 -12.11
N GLU A 71 -1.51 -9.80 -12.33
CA GLU A 71 -0.50 -8.94 -12.96
C GLU A 71 -1.00 -8.36 -14.29
N LYS A 72 -0.53 -7.15 -14.64
CA LYS A 72 -0.81 -6.45 -15.91
C LYS A 72 -2.27 -6.08 -16.17
N ASN A 73 -3.20 -6.50 -15.31
CA ASN A 73 -4.57 -6.00 -15.35
C ASN A 73 -4.66 -4.57 -14.79
N THR A 74 -5.63 -3.81 -15.29
CA THR A 74 -5.94 -2.46 -14.82
C THR A 74 -7.23 -2.48 -14.01
N TYR A 75 -7.13 -2.21 -12.71
CA TYR A 75 -8.22 -2.07 -11.77
C TYR A 75 -8.58 -0.59 -11.63
N VAL A 76 -9.82 -0.25 -11.96
CA VAL A 76 -10.29 1.13 -11.91
C VAL A 76 -10.91 1.41 -10.53
N LEU A 77 -10.72 2.62 -10.02
CA LEU A 77 -11.44 3.15 -8.87
C LEU A 77 -12.11 4.49 -9.21
N ASN A 78 -13.36 4.65 -8.82
CA ASN A 78 -14.14 5.89 -8.98
C ASN A 78 -14.01 6.82 -7.76
N GLN A 79 -13.69 6.25 -6.60
CA GLN A 79 -13.48 6.95 -5.33
C GLN A 79 -12.47 6.19 -4.47
N HIS A 80 -11.93 6.82 -3.43
CA HIS A 80 -10.99 6.12 -2.55
C HIS A 80 -11.59 4.86 -1.93
N ILE A 81 -10.72 3.90 -1.61
CA ILE A 81 -11.06 2.77 -0.75
C ILE A 81 -10.54 3.08 0.66
N ALA A 82 -11.43 2.98 1.65
CA ALA A 82 -11.09 3.13 3.06
C ALA A 82 -10.43 1.84 3.60
N ILE A 83 -9.26 1.97 4.19
CA ILE A 83 -8.55 0.88 4.88
C ILE A 83 -8.80 1.02 6.38
N LYS A 84 -9.69 0.17 6.91
CA LYS A 84 -10.10 0.19 8.33
C LYS A 84 -9.47 -0.96 9.13
N LYS A 85 -9.00 -2.01 8.45
CA LYS A 85 -8.24 -3.12 9.03
C LYS A 85 -6.97 -3.39 8.25
N SER A 86 -5.96 -3.91 8.94
CA SER A 86 -4.67 -4.20 8.34
C SER A 86 -4.79 -5.27 7.26
N LEU A 87 -4.19 -5.03 6.10
CA LEU A 87 -4.27 -5.93 4.95
C LEU A 87 -3.08 -5.79 4.01
N THR A 88 -2.93 -6.78 3.13
CA THR A 88 -1.95 -6.79 2.05
C THR A 88 -2.67 -6.83 0.71
N ILE A 89 -2.26 -5.99 -0.24
CA ILE A 89 -2.67 -6.09 -1.64
C ILE A 89 -1.40 -6.38 -2.46
N ARG A 90 -1.42 -7.46 -3.25
CA ARG A 90 -0.30 -7.80 -4.12
C ARG A 90 -0.74 -8.32 -5.48
N ALA A 91 0.09 -8.08 -6.48
CA ALA A 91 -0.05 -8.74 -7.77
C ALA A 91 0.61 -10.12 -7.75
N VAL A 92 0.06 -11.06 -8.52
CA VAL A 92 0.67 -12.36 -8.79
C VAL A 92 0.47 -12.77 -10.24
N ALA A 93 1.35 -13.66 -10.71
CA ALA A 93 1.23 -14.33 -11.99
C ALA A 93 -0.03 -15.22 -12.02
N GLU A 94 -0.75 -15.19 -13.12
CA GLU A 94 -1.65 -16.28 -13.48
C GLU A 94 -0.82 -17.29 -14.29
N SER A 95 -0.64 -18.51 -13.78
CA SER A 95 -0.25 -19.64 -14.61
C SER A 95 -1.39 -20.65 -14.58
N ASP A 96 -2.19 -20.73 -15.64
CA ASP A 96 -3.19 -21.79 -15.92
C ASP A 96 -3.79 -22.51 -14.67
N GLY A 97 -4.37 -21.75 -13.75
CA GLY A 97 -5.08 -22.27 -12.57
C GLY A 97 -4.24 -22.50 -11.30
N GLU A 98 -2.95 -22.18 -11.32
CA GLU A 98 -2.04 -22.22 -10.18
C GLU A 98 -1.29 -20.89 -10.07
N PHE A 99 -1.19 -20.32 -8.87
CA PHE A 99 -0.43 -19.09 -8.66
C PHE A 99 1.07 -19.44 -8.62
N SER A 100 1.79 -19.28 -9.74
CA SER A 100 3.23 -19.59 -9.78
C SER A 100 4.07 -18.51 -9.09
N THR A 101 5.14 -18.97 -8.43
CA THR A 101 6.20 -18.14 -7.84
C THR A 101 7.52 -18.28 -8.60
N ASP A 102 7.47 -18.63 -9.89
CA ASP A 102 8.69 -18.74 -10.71
C ASP A 102 9.49 -17.43 -10.65
N GLU A 103 10.83 -17.51 -10.79
CA GLU A 103 11.78 -16.38 -10.66
C GLU A 103 11.45 -15.23 -11.62
N LYS A 104 10.49 -14.39 -11.23
CA LYS A 104 10.12 -13.16 -11.92
C LYS A 104 10.93 -12.01 -11.35
N ALA A 105 11.38 -11.12 -12.23
CA ALA A 105 11.89 -9.83 -11.83
C ALA A 105 10.75 -9.03 -11.15
N LEU A 106 10.85 -8.91 -9.83
CA LEU A 106 9.87 -8.20 -9.00
C LEU A 106 9.70 -6.76 -9.48
N GLY A 107 8.45 -6.28 -9.50
CA GLY A 107 8.13 -4.90 -9.90
C GLY A 107 8.02 -4.64 -11.41
N LEU A 108 8.22 -5.66 -12.25
CA LEU A 108 8.14 -5.52 -13.72
C LEU A 108 6.75 -5.87 -14.29
N HIS A 109 5.96 -6.63 -13.55
CA HIS A 109 4.66 -7.13 -13.96
C HIS A 109 3.61 -6.75 -12.93
N ASN A 110 3.55 -5.47 -12.61
CA ASN A 110 2.64 -4.99 -11.59
C ASN A 110 1.19 -5.08 -12.06
N ALA A 111 0.26 -5.28 -11.12
CA ALA A 111 -1.13 -4.94 -11.34
C ALA A 111 -1.28 -3.41 -11.30
N HIS A 112 -2.06 -2.83 -12.21
CA HIS A 112 -2.25 -1.40 -12.30
C HIS A 112 -3.54 -0.99 -11.59
N ILE A 113 -3.49 -0.02 -10.68
CA ILE A 113 -4.65 0.55 -10.01
C ILE A 113 -4.76 2.02 -10.39
N GLN A 114 -5.85 2.38 -11.07
CA GLN A 114 -6.05 3.70 -11.65
C GLN A 114 -7.22 4.42 -10.99
N MET A 115 -6.99 5.64 -10.52
CA MET A 115 -8.07 6.52 -10.10
C MET A 115 -8.72 7.20 -11.32
N LYS A 116 -10.01 6.95 -11.56
CA LYS A 116 -10.83 7.68 -12.55
C LYS A 116 -11.51 8.91 -11.95
N GLY A 117 -11.87 8.84 -10.67
CA GLY A 117 -12.41 9.97 -9.92
C GLY A 117 -11.34 11.04 -9.63
N THR A 118 -11.73 12.07 -8.89
CA THR A 118 -10.78 13.06 -8.34
C THR A 118 -10.67 12.79 -6.84
N ASP A 119 -9.88 11.77 -6.49
CA ASP A 119 -9.68 11.34 -5.10
C ASP A 119 -8.35 10.58 -4.92
N ASN A 120 -8.04 10.15 -3.69
CA ASN A 120 -7.00 9.17 -3.38
C ASN A 120 -7.38 7.77 -3.90
N LEU A 121 -6.41 6.89 -4.18
CA LEU A 121 -6.66 5.45 -4.30
C LEU A 121 -7.07 4.85 -2.95
N PHE A 122 -6.28 5.12 -1.91
CA PHE A 122 -6.46 4.52 -0.58
C PHE A 122 -6.41 5.57 0.53
N ARG A 123 -7.26 5.39 1.54
CA ARG A 123 -7.20 6.18 2.77
C ARG A 123 -7.13 5.27 3.99
N ILE A 124 -6.02 5.39 4.72
CA ILE A 124 -5.90 4.86 6.07
C ILE A 124 -6.22 6.03 7.00
N ASN A 125 -7.38 6.01 7.65
CA ASN A 125 -7.82 7.09 8.53
C ASN A 125 -8.23 6.55 9.90
N SER A 126 -7.28 5.89 10.57
CA SER A 126 -7.53 5.33 11.89
C SER A 126 -7.45 6.41 12.97
N THR A 127 -8.27 6.25 14.01
CA THR A 127 -8.35 7.20 15.13
C THR A 127 -7.49 6.79 16.32
N ASP A 128 -7.45 5.50 16.62
CA ASP A 128 -6.96 4.94 17.90
C ASP A 128 -6.26 3.59 17.75
N THR A 129 -6.27 3.00 16.55
CA THR A 129 -5.63 1.71 16.27
C THR A 129 -4.60 1.83 15.16
N LEU A 130 -3.49 1.11 15.23
CA LEU A 130 -2.50 1.10 14.16
C LEU A 130 -2.97 0.16 13.04
N VAL A 131 -3.49 0.74 11.95
CA VAL A 131 -3.87 0.01 10.74
C VAL A 131 -2.70 0.00 9.77
N GLN A 132 -2.33 -1.18 9.26
CA GLN A 132 -1.22 -1.36 8.33
C GLN A 132 -1.71 -1.75 6.93
N LEU A 133 -1.30 -0.99 5.91
CA LEU A 133 -1.50 -1.34 4.50
C LEU A 133 -0.16 -1.74 3.90
N ASN A 134 -0.08 -2.98 3.39
CA ASN A 134 1.05 -3.44 2.59
C ASN A 134 0.64 -3.48 1.12
N LEU A 135 1.35 -2.77 0.26
CA LEU A 135 1.16 -2.82 -1.18
C LEU A 135 2.43 -3.39 -1.82
N LYS A 136 2.27 -4.41 -2.67
CA LYS A 136 3.40 -5.05 -3.33
C LYS A 136 3.13 -5.31 -4.81
N GLU A 137 4.07 -4.92 -5.65
CA GLU A 137 4.01 -5.13 -7.11
C GLU A 137 2.77 -4.48 -7.75
N LEU A 138 2.52 -3.21 -7.38
CA LEU A 138 1.40 -2.42 -7.89
C LEU A 138 1.88 -1.14 -8.60
N ASP A 139 1.24 -0.84 -9.73
CA ASP A 139 1.35 0.43 -10.44
C ASP A 139 0.17 1.31 -10.01
N LEU A 140 0.44 2.26 -9.13
CA LEU A 140 -0.54 3.16 -8.52
C LEU A 140 -0.57 4.49 -9.29
N GLU A 141 -1.67 4.73 -10.03
CA GLU A 141 -1.83 5.92 -10.86
C GLU A 141 -2.89 6.87 -10.29
N GLY A 142 -2.51 8.14 -10.21
CA GLY A 142 -3.40 9.21 -9.80
C GLY A 142 -4.43 9.57 -10.87
N CYS A 143 -5.33 10.47 -10.52
CA CYS A 143 -6.43 10.92 -11.37
C CYS A 143 -6.04 11.66 -12.68
N GLY A 144 -4.75 11.92 -12.90
CA GLY A 144 -4.25 12.68 -14.06
C GLY A 144 -4.71 14.14 -14.12
N LYS A 145 -5.27 14.68 -13.03
CA LYS A 145 -5.68 16.09 -12.90
C LYS A 145 -4.62 16.93 -12.20
N THR A 146 -4.83 18.24 -12.16
CA THR A 146 -3.95 19.20 -11.46
C THR A 146 -3.98 19.05 -9.94
N SER A 147 -5.05 18.47 -9.40
CA SER A 147 -5.15 18.03 -8.00
C SER A 147 -6.13 16.86 -7.96
N CYS A 148 -5.71 15.73 -7.38
CA CYS A 148 -6.53 14.55 -7.15
C CYS A 148 -7.19 14.58 -5.77
N ALA A 149 -6.50 15.13 -4.76
CA ALA A 149 -7.04 15.36 -3.44
C ALA A 149 -6.27 16.47 -2.72
N GLU A 150 -6.79 16.94 -1.59
CA GLU A 150 -6.08 17.91 -0.75
C GLU A 150 -4.80 17.32 -0.14
N GLN A 151 -4.88 16.07 0.33
CA GLN A 151 -3.80 15.38 1.06
C GLN A 151 -3.57 13.99 0.47
N GLY A 152 -2.40 13.81 -0.16
CA GLY A 152 -2.02 12.58 -0.83
C GLY A 152 -2.67 12.52 -2.21
N GLY A 153 -1.91 12.54 -3.30
CA GLY A 153 -2.53 12.33 -4.63
C GLY A 153 -2.89 10.87 -4.89
N LEU A 154 -2.23 9.92 -4.21
CA LEU A 154 -2.54 8.49 -4.24
C LEU A 154 -3.04 8.00 -2.89
N ILE A 155 -2.32 8.33 -1.81
CA ILE A 155 -2.55 7.72 -0.49
C ILE A 155 -2.57 8.77 0.61
N TYR A 156 -3.64 8.75 1.40
CA TYR A 156 -3.67 9.38 2.71
C TYR A 156 -3.35 8.33 3.78
N ASN A 157 -2.27 8.53 4.52
CA ASN A 157 -1.81 7.59 5.55
C ASN A 157 -1.87 8.19 6.95
N LYS A 158 -2.84 7.73 7.75
CA LYS A 158 -2.90 7.87 9.21
C LYS A 158 -2.87 6.48 9.86
N GLY A 159 -1.74 5.80 9.64
CA GLY A 159 -1.47 4.42 10.02
C GLY A 159 -0.06 4.01 9.59
N GLN A 160 0.15 2.74 9.25
CA GLN A 160 1.41 2.23 8.75
C GLN A 160 1.28 1.84 7.27
N LEU A 161 2.06 2.47 6.41
CA LEU A 161 2.10 2.21 4.97
C LEU A 161 3.41 1.55 4.60
N ILE A 162 3.36 0.38 3.96
CA ILE A 162 4.53 -0.32 3.42
C ILE A 162 4.33 -0.52 1.92
N LEU A 163 5.30 -0.03 1.14
CA LEU A 163 5.33 -0.11 -0.31
C LEU A 163 6.59 -0.86 -0.76
N GLU A 164 6.42 -2.00 -1.44
CA GLU A 164 7.52 -2.78 -2.02
C GLU A 164 7.31 -3.05 -3.51
N TYR A 165 8.30 -2.72 -4.35
CA TYR A 165 8.25 -2.98 -5.79
C TYR A 165 7.07 -2.30 -6.51
N ASN A 166 6.64 -1.14 -6.02
CA ASN A 166 5.54 -0.41 -6.61
C ASN A 166 6.01 0.69 -7.55
N ARG A 167 5.12 1.13 -8.43
CA ARG A 167 5.24 2.39 -9.14
C ARG A 167 4.18 3.37 -8.65
N LEU A 168 4.58 4.59 -8.27
CA LEU A 168 3.67 5.64 -7.81
C LEU A 168 3.78 6.82 -8.76
N PHE A 169 2.73 7.10 -9.53
CA PHE A 169 2.85 8.07 -10.61
C PHE A 169 1.59 8.84 -10.99
N ASN A 170 1.81 9.95 -11.70
CA ASN A 170 0.79 10.85 -12.25
C ASN A 170 -0.24 11.34 -11.21
N ALA A 171 0.20 11.49 -9.97
CA ALA A 171 -0.64 11.98 -8.89
C ALA A 171 -0.37 13.46 -8.58
N ALA A 172 -1.41 14.16 -8.15
CA ALA A 172 -1.31 15.55 -7.75
C ALA A 172 -2.12 15.83 -6.49
N ALA A 173 -1.61 16.67 -5.60
CA ALA A 173 -2.33 17.11 -4.39
C ALA A 173 -1.81 18.46 -3.88
N ASN A 174 -2.46 19.05 -2.88
CA ASN A 174 -1.89 20.22 -2.22
C ASN A 174 -0.71 19.81 -1.33
N LEU A 175 -0.88 18.76 -0.52
CA LEU A 175 0.17 18.20 0.33
C LEU A 175 0.41 16.73 -0.02
N GLY A 176 1.63 16.38 -0.41
CA GLY A 176 1.98 14.99 -0.69
C GLY A 176 1.48 14.53 -2.06
N GLY A 177 2.21 14.84 -3.13
CA GLY A 177 1.76 14.58 -4.49
C GLY A 177 1.47 13.10 -4.74
N ALA A 178 2.24 12.19 -4.16
CA ALA A 178 1.88 10.78 -4.08
C ALA A 178 1.27 10.43 -2.71
N ILE A 179 1.97 10.74 -1.62
CA ILE A 179 1.60 10.29 -0.28
C ILE A 179 1.54 11.46 0.69
N TYR A 180 0.46 11.52 1.45
CA TYR A 180 0.39 12.27 2.70
C TYR A 180 0.53 11.33 3.88
N ASN A 181 1.53 11.55 4.72
CA ASN A 181 1.76 10.82 5.96
C ASN A 181 1.43 11.71 7.15
N ALA A 182 0.35 11.38 7.86
CA ALA A 182 -0.07 12.11 9.04
C ALA A 182 0.94 11.94 10.19
N GLY A 183 0.85 12.78 11.21
CA GLY A 183 1.75 12.77 12.35
C GLY A 183 1.28 11.82 13.43
N LYS A 184 1.19 12.35 14.66
CA LYS A 184 0.67 11.64 15.81
C LYS A 184 -0.84 11.47 15.71
N PHE A 185 -1.34 10.33 16.17
CA PHE A 185 -2.77 10.05 16.29
C PHE A 185 -3.05 9.08 17.45
N GLY A 186 -4.31 8.97 17.85
CA GLY A 186 -4.66 8.28 19.08
C GLY A 186 -3.89 8.83 20.28
N GLN A 187 -3.63 7.98 21.26
CA GLN A 187 -2.90 8.40 22.46
C GLN A 187 -1.37 8.41 22.27
N ASN A 188 -0.82 7.40 21.57
CA ASN A 188 0.63 7.20 21.44
C ASN A 188 1.02 6.61 20.08
N LEU A 189 0.23 6.83 19.03
CA LEU A 189 0.52 6.30 17.70
C LEU A 189 1.10 7.39 16.80
N THR A 190 1.88 6.97 15.81
CA THR A 190 2.50 7.86 14.81
C THR A 190 2.41 7.18 13.47
N SER A 191 1.99 7.92 12.45
CA SER A 191 1.87 7.37 11.11
C SER A 191 3.24 7.20 10.48
N ARG A 192 3.45 6.08 9.79
CA ARG A 192 4.75 5.72 9.21
C ARG A 192 4.59 5.32 7.76
N ALA A 193 5.51 5.76 6.91
CA ALA A 193 5.58 5.35 5.51
C ALA A 193 6.94 4.72 5.18
N GLN A 194 6.92 3.49 4.67
CA GLN A 194 8.11 2.79 4.20
C GLN A 194 7.98 2.49 2.71
N ILE A 195 8.99 2.87 1.93
CA ILE A 195 9.04 2.70 0.48
C ILE A 195 10.35 2.03 0.09
N LYS A 196 10.27 0.86 -0.53
CA LYS A 196 11.42 0.06 -0.92
C LYS A 196 11.32 -0.39 -2.37
N ASN A 197 12.45 -0.41 -3.06
CA ASN A 197 12.56 -1.00 -4.41
C ASN A 197 11.51 -0.46 -5.39
N SER A 198 11.09 0.80 -5.23
CA SER A 198 9.94 1.36 -5.94
C SER A 198 10.35 2.50 -6.87
N LEU A 199 9.53 2.76 -7.88
CA LEU A 199 9.66 3.89 -8.78
C LEU A 199 8.60 4.94 -8.44
N ILE A 200 9.03 6.16 -8.12
CA ILE A 200 8.13 7.27 -7.82
C ILE A 200 8.37 8.36 -8.84
N GLU A 201 7.39 8.64 -9.70
CA GLU A 201 7.59 9.59 -10.79
C GLU A 201 6.39 10.44 -11.19
N ASN A 202 6.69 11.64 -11.70
CA ASN A 202 5.70 12.58 -12.26
C ASN A 202 4.61 13.01 -11.27
N ASN A 203 4.86 12.93 -9.96
CA ASN A 203 3.92 13.40 -8.95
C ASN A 203 4.13 14.88 -8.64
N LYS A 204 3.06 15.59 -8.31
CA LYS A 204 3.05 17.05 -8.14
C LYS A 204 2.35 17.47 -6.86
N ALA A 205 2.91 18.44 -6.13
CA ALA A 205 2.18 19.08 -5.04
C ALA A 205 2.64 20.50 -4.77
N GLN A 206 1.89 21.27 -3.96
CA GLN A 206 2.44 22.51 -3.40
C GLN A 206 3.66 22.17 -2.55
N ARG A 207 3.52 21.23 -1.61
CA ARG A 207 4.62 20.72 -0.78
C ARG A 207 4.66 19.20 -0.77
N GLY A 208 5.87 18.65 -0.87
CA GLY A 208 6.06 17.21 -0.88
C GLY A 208 5.55 16.58 -2.17
N GLY A 209 6.12 16.93 -3.33
CA GLY A 209 5.72 16.36 -4.64
C GLY A 209 5.67 14.83 -4.66
N ILE A 210 6.47 14.16 -3.83
CA ILE A 210 6.41 12.72 -3.54
C ILE A 210 5.66 12.50 -2.22
N LEU A 211 6.25 12.98 -1.13
CA LEU A 211 5.81 12.70 0.24
C LEU A 211 5.73 14.01 1.00
N TYR A 212 4.58 14.26 1.60
CA TYR A 212 4.44 15.20 2.69
C TYR A 212 4.24 14.40 3.98
N SER A 213 5.05 14.67 4.99
CA SER A 213 4.97 14.01 6.28
C SER A 213 4.85 15.05 7.39
N GLU A 214 3.85 14.94 8.27
CA GLU A 214 3.73 15.87 9.41
C GLU A 214 4.87 15.68 10.41
N LEU A 215 5.35 14.45 10.58
CA LEU A 215 6.54 14.10 11.34
C LEU A 215 7.53 13.33 10.46
N PRO A 216 8.84 13.39 10.71
CA PRO A 216 9.84 12.65 9.93
C PRO A 216 9.83 11.16 10.30
N ALA A 217 8.73 10.48 9.98
CA ALA A 217 8.48 9.07 10.30
C ALA A 217 8.38 8.26 9.00
N PHE A 218 9.47 8.21 8.24
CA PHE A 218 9.49 7.55 6.94
C PHE A 218 10.85 6.96 6.57
N LEU A 219 10.83 5.92 5.75
CA LEU A 219 12.03 5.27 5.24
C LEU A 219 11.87 5.02 3.73
N ILE A 220 12.73 5.61 2.91
CA ILE A 220 12.73 5.43 1.45
C ILE A 220 14.08 4.87 1.03
N TYR A 221 14.13 3.68 0.45
CA TYR A 221 15.41 3.07 0.09
C TYR A 221 15.33 2.20 -1.15
N GLN A 222 16.47 2.08 -1.83
CA GLN A 222 16.60 1.32 -3.08
C GLN A 222 15.56 1.74 -4.14
N SER A 223 15.10 2.99 -4.09
CA SER A 223 14.00 3.50 -4.90
C SER A 223 14.48 4.58 -5.86
N VAL A 224 13.78 4.73 -6.99
CA VAL A 224 14.06 5.73 -8.00
C VAL A 224 13.04 6.86 -7.89
N LEU A 225 13.53 8.09 -7.74
CA LEU A 225 12.71 9.29 -7.62
C LEU A 225 12.94 10.16 -8.86
N LYS A 226 11.94 10.29 -9.74
CA LYS A 226 12.13 10.90 -11.06
C LYS A 226 11.02 11.87 -11.42
N ASN A 227 11.36 13.07 -11.91
CA ASN A 227 10.40 14.04 -12.45
C ASN A 227 9.25 14.43 -11.50
N ASN A 228 9.41 14.27 -10.19
CA ASN A 228 8.45 14.78 -9.22
C ASN A 228 8.70 16.28 -9.02
N GLN A 229 7.63 17.05 -8.78
CA GLN A 229 7.69 18.50 -8.75
C GLN A 229 6.92 19.09 -7.57
N THR A 230 7.51 20.11 -6.95
CA THR A 230 6.80 21.06 -6.08
C THR A 230 6.38 22.30 -6.87
N LEU A 231 5.20 22.83 -6.54
CA LEU A 231 4.68 24.08 -7.09
C LEU A 231 5.09 25.28 -6.23
N ASP A 232 5.32 25.06 -4.93
CA ASP A 232 5.99 26.00 -4.05
C ASP A 232 7.51 25.90 -4.27
N ASN A 233 8.13 26.96 -4.81
CA ASN A 233 9.56 27.01 -5.11
C ASN A 233 10.47 26.89 -3.87
N SER A 234 9.91 27.07 -2.67
CA SER A 234 10.61 26.89 -1.41
C SER A 234 10.50 25.48 -0.84
N ALA A 235 9.68 24.63 -1.45
CA ALA A 235 9.40 23.28 -0.96
C ALA A 235 10.16 22.20 -1.73
N THR A 236 10.35 21.07 -1.07
CA THR A 236 11.06 19.89 -1.57
C THR A 236 10.08 18.76 -1.93
N ASN A 237 10.53 17.83 -2.78
CA ASN A 237 9.74 16.67 -3.18
C ASN A 237 9.42 15.73 -2.00
N ILE A 238 10.31 15.66 -1.01
CA ILE A 238 10.08 14.97 0.25
C ILE A 238 10.11 16.05 1.33
N TYR A 239 8.97 16.30 1.94
CA TYR A 239 8.76 17.40 2.88
C TYR A 239 8.35 16.86 4.26
N SER A 240 9.01 17.33 5.31
CA SER A 240 8.61 17.11 6.70
C SER A 240 8.20 18.43 7.33
N ALA A 241 6.99 18.51 7.88
CA ALA A 241 6.46 19.74 8.47
C ALA A 241 6.95 19.98 9.91
N GLY A 242 6.96 18.90 10.71
CA GLY A 242 7.47 18.91 12.07
C GLY A 242 8.93 18.48 12.13
N GLN A 243 9.57 18.90 13.23
CA GLN A 243 10.90 18.43 13.64
C GLN A 243 10.75 17.28 14.65
N PHE A 244 11.85 16.55 14.90
CA PHE A 244 11.91 15.64 16.03
C PHE A 244 11.61 16.42 17.30
N ALA A 245 10.58 16.06 18.07
CA ALA A 245 10.50 16.58 19.42
C ALA A 245 11.63 15.91 20.20
N ASP A 246 12.48 16.73 20.82
CA ASP A 246 13.66 16.32 21.62
C ASP A 246 13.28 15.62 22.94
N SER A 247 12.14 14.90 22.93
CA SER A 247 11.57 14.24 24.08
C SER A 247 11.92 12.76 24.05
N SER A 248 12.39 12.26 25.18
CA SER A 248 12.75 10.85 25.44
C SER A 248 11.63 9.82 25.19
N LYS A 249 10.45 10.25 24.73
CA LYS A 249 9.29 9.43 24.38
C LYS A 249 9.18 9.10 22.89
N ASP A 250 9.94 9.77 22.02
CA ASP A 250 9.87 9.62 20.55
C ASP A 250 11.03 8.76 19.97
N GLN A 251 11.66 7.91 20.79
CA GLN A 251 12.72 7.00 20.35
C GLN A 251 12.19 6.05 19.26
N GLY A 252 12.61 6.27 18.01
CA GLY A 252 12.23 5.46 16.85
C GLY A 252 11.45 6.19 15.75
N ILE A 253 11.33 7.52 15.82
CA ILE A 253 10.93 8.37 14.70
C ILE A 253 12.21 8.83 13.99
N SER A 254 12.43 8.41 12.74
CA SER A 254 13.51 8.86 11.87
C SER A 254 13.01 8.96 10.42
N GLY A 255 13.53 9.95 9.70
CA GLY A 255 13.31 10.14 8.27
C GLY A 255 14.60 9.83 7.53
N GLU A 256 14.63 8.78 6.71
CA GLU A 256 15.85 8.37 6.01
C GLU A 256 15.59 8.06 4.53
N VAL A 257 16.50 8.51 3.66
CA VAL A 257 16.46 8.27 2.21
C VAL A 257 17.78 7.66 1.75
N LEU A 258 17.78 6.38 1.37
CA LEU A 258 18.95 5.61 0.91
C LEU A 258 18.78 5.12 -0.53
N SER A 259 19.15 5.95 -1.52
CA SER A 259 19.02 5.60 -2.95
C SER A 259 20.37 5.58 -3.68
N LYS A 260 20.64 4.53 -4.47
CA LYS A 260 21.69 4.54 -5.51
C LYS A 260 21.15 5.34 -6.70
N LEU A 261 21.60 6.58 -6.88
CA LEU A 261 20.83 7.59 -7.60
C LEU A 261 21.36 7.89 -9.02
N SER A 262 20.46 7.89 -10.01
CA SER A 262 20.56 8.73 -11.21
C SER A 262 19.60 9.93 -11.01
N LEU A 263 20.13 11.01 -10.43
CA LEU A 263 19.39 12.24 -10.10
C LEU A 263 19.21 13.04 -11.40
N LYS A 264 17.96 13.23 -11.87
CA LYS A 264 17.61 14.35 -12.74
C LYS A 264 16.38 15.05 -12.15
N SER A 265 16.61 16.06 -11.32
CA SER A 265 15.57 17.05 -10.98
C SER A 265 16.18 18.46 -11.03
N LYS A 266 15.35 19.44 -11.40
CA LYS A 266 15.72 20.86 -11.50
C LYS A 266 15.51 21.64 -10.19
N HIS A 267 15.10 21.00 -9.10
CA HIS A 267 14.72 21.67 -7.85
C HIS A 267 15.33 21.02 -6.59
N VAL A 268 15.44 21.82 -5.51
CA VAL A 268 16.10 21.49 -4.24
C VAL A 268 15.47 20.24 -3.61
N PHE A 269 16.32 19.29 -3.20
CA PHE A 269 15.89 17.99 -2.68
C PHE A 269 15.72 17.94 -1.16
N PHE A 270 16.44 18.80 -0.42
CA PHE A 270 16.40 18.88 1.04
C PHE A 270 16.51 20.35 1.46
N SER A 271 15.67 20.82 2.39
CA SER A 271 16.02 21.96 3.23
C SER A 271 16.78 21.41 4.43
N GLU A 272 17.93 22.00 4.75
CA GLU A 272 18.85 21.56 5.80
C GLU A 272 18.11 21.26 7.12
N LEU A 273 18.41 20.09 7.68
CA LEU A 273 18.19 19.79 9.09
C LEU A 273 19.21 20.63 9.87
N VAL A 274 18.76 21.69 10.52
CA VAL A 274 19.49 22.39 11.58
C VAL A 274 18.84 22.04 12.91
#